data_AF-A0A382H792-F1
#
_entry.id   AF-A0A382H792-F1
#
_cell.length_a   1.000
_cell.length_b   1.000
_cell.length_c   1.000
_cell.angle_alpha   90.00
_cell.angle_beta   90.00
_cell.angle_gamma   90.00
#
_symmetry.space_group_name_H-M   'P 1'
#
loop_
_entity.id
_entity.type
_entity.pdbx_description
1 polymer ?
#
loop_
_entity_poly.entity_id
_entity_poly.type
_entity_poly.pdbx_seq_one_letter_code
_entity_poly.pdbx_strand_id
1 'polypeptide(L)'
;MTEKQMLNWTRINILLVITIILNGCVGGCKSKNLKYDQISQETDASSESGTDAYQFYDDALRTYVDSSGYVDYSNLRQNPLKLNTFIDFLAKVSPENYPELFPTQNDKKAYWINAYNALMMKSVIDNPGITSVNQISWGKGIFWRIKFIVGGKECTLHRIENGILRKKYKDPRIHFAINCASSSCSPLSKGKLSFRVIN
;
A
#
# COMPACT_ATOMS: atom_id res chain seq x y z
N MET A 1 38.70 -14.78 47.94
CA MET A 1 39.93 -15.59 48.01
C MET A 1 39.56 -17.01 47.60
N THR A 2 40.16 -17.62 46.57
CA THR A 2 41.09 -17.08 45.55
C THR A 2 41.11 -18.00 44.34
N GLU A 3 41.53 -17.50 43.18
CA GLU A 3 41.79 -18.32 41.99
C GLU A 3 42.93 -19.35 42.17
N LYS A 4 43.01 -20.31 41.24
CA LYS A 4 44.18 -21.15 40.85
C LYS A 4 44.51 -22.42 41.68
N GLN A 5 43.80 -23.49 41.33
CA GLN A 5 44.34 -24.85 41.13
C GLN A 5 43.74 -25.36 39.79
N MET A 6 44.19 -24.94 38.61
CA MET A 6 45.41 -25.35 37.86
C MET A 6 45.50 -26.84 37.50
N LEU A 7 45.51 -27.10 36.18
CA LEU A 7 46.03 -28.26 35.42
C LEU A 7 45.53 -29.68 35.76
N ASN A 8 44.85 -30.37 34.81
CA ASN A 8 45.27 -31.71 34.31
C ASN A 8 44.48 -32.36 33.13
N TRP A 9 44.06 -31.62 32.09
CA TRP A 9 43.40 -32.25 30.91
C TRP A 9 43.96 -31.79 29.55
N THR A 10 45.28 -31.62 29.48
CA THR A 10 45.99 -31.46 28.21
C THR A 10 46.16 -32.78 27.46
N ARG A 11 45.83 -32.77 26.16
CA ARG A 11 46.50 -33.57 25.10
C ARG A 11 46.36 -35.10 25.17
N ILE A 12 45.13 -35.58 25.19
CA ILE A 12 44.75 -36.93 24.74
C ILE A 12 43.45 -36.77 23.93
N ASN A 13 43.36 -37.03 22.61
CA ASN A 13 44.38 -37.40 21.62
C ASN A 13 44.14 -36.66 20.27
N ILE A 14 45.21 -36.56 19.47
CA ILE A 14 45.21 -36.38 18.00
C ILE A 14 46.10 -37.51 17.46
N LEU A 15 45.85 -37.97 16.22
CA LEU A 15 46.46 -39.13 15.54
C LEU A 15 45.90 -40.50 15.96
N LEU A 16 45.07 -41.09 15.09
CA LEU A 16 45.41 -42.36 14.43
C LEU A 16 44.51 -42.61 13.19
N VAL A 17 45.18 -42.90 12.06
CA VAL A 17 44.66 -43.56 10.85
C VAL A 17 43.56 -42.84 10.04
N ILE A 18 44.01 -41.87 9.24
CA ILE A 18 43.66 -41.84 7.80
C ILE A 18 44.16 -43.17 7.18
N THR A 19 43.39 -43.80 6.26
CA THR A 19 43.87 -44.51 5.03
C THR A 19 42.80 -45.43 4.39
N ILE A 20 42.26 -45.02 3.22
CA ILE A 20 41.91 -45.86 2.02
C ILE A 20 40.68 -46.84 2.10
N ILE A 21 39.82 -47.03 1.07
CA ILE A 21 39.48 -46.28 -0.18
C ILE A 21 38.27 -46.93 -0.92
N LEU A 22 37.56 -46.18 -1.79
CA LEU A 22 36.65 -46.61 -2.90
C LEU A 22 35.34 -47.39 -2.53
N ASN A 23 34.20 -47.32 -3.27
CA ASN A 23 33.94 -46.95 -4.68
C ASN A 23 32.50 -46.37 -4.89
N GLY A 24 32.30 -45.56 -5.95
CA GLY A 24 30.98 -45.07 -6.44
C GLY A 24 30.77 -43.55 -6.26
N CYS A 25 31.09 -42.65 -7.21
CA CYS A 25 30.36 -42.36 -8.47
C CYS A 25 28.83 -42.25 -8.27
N VAL A 26 28.15 -41.16 -8.67
CA VAL A 26 28.24 -40.35 -9.90
C VAL A 26 27.86 -38.87 -9.66
N GLY A 27 28.36 -37.95 -10.49
CA GLY A 27 27.67 -36.68 -10.77
C GLY A 27 28.37 -35.42 -10.28
N GLY A 28 29.33 -34.90 -11.05
CA GLY A 28 30.00 -33.63 -10.76
C GLY A 28 29.44 -32.45 -11.54
N CYS A 29 29.55 -31.24 -10.98
CA CYS A 29 29.74 -30.02 -11.76
C CYS A 29 30.74 -29.10 -11.04
N LYS A 30 31.63 -28.45 -11.79
CA LYS A 30 32.83 -27.79 -11.24
C LYS A 30 32.51 -26.45 -10.58
N SER A 31 32.96 -26.28 -9.34
CA SER A 31 33.21 -24.95 -8.76
C SER A 31 34.39 -24.27 -9.47
N LYS A 32 34.27 -22.97 -9.72
CA LYS A 32 35.41 -22.06 -9.87
C LYS A 32 35.32 -21.03 -8.74
N ASN A 33 36.33 -21.02 -7.88
CA ASN A 33 36.47 -19.97 -6.88
C ASN A 33 36.81 -18.64 -7.57
N LEU A 34 35.97 -17.63 -7.35
CA LEU A 34 36.38 -16.22 -7.41
C LEU A 34 35.97 -15.59 -6.08
N LYS A 35 36.95 -15.05 -5.35
CA LYS A 35 36.68 -14.21 -4.20
C LYS A 35 35.97 -12.95 -4.68
N TYR A 36 34.84 -12.61 -4.05
CA TYR A 36 34.53 -11.21 -3.81
C TYR A 36 34.08 -11.06 -2.37
N ASP A 37 34.62 -10.04 -1.71
CA ASP A 37 34.49 -9.79 -0.29
C ASP A 37 33.55 -8.59 -0.11
N GLN A 38 32.65 -8.66 0.88
CA GLN A 38 31.71 -7.62 1.30
C GLN A 38 30.73 -7.06 0.24
N ILE A 39 29.44 -7.18 0.51
CA ILE A 39 28.46 -6.06 0.56
C ILE A 39 27.14 -6.64 1.11
N SER A 40 26.65 -6.06 2.19
CA SER A 40 25.39 -6.39 2.83
C SER A 40 24.20 -5.93 1.98
N GLN A 41 23.36 -6.88 1.55
CA GLN A 41 22.03 -6.59 1.01
C GLN A 41 21.00 -6.54 2.14
N GLU A 42 20.92 -5.39 2.83
CA GLU A 42 19.66 -4.94 3.39
C GLU A 42 18.91 -4.21 2.27
N THR A 43 17.99 -4.90 1.60
CA THR A 43 17.12 -4.30 0.58
C THR A 43 15.82 -3.84 1.23
N ASP A 44 15.60 -2.52 1.24
CA ASP A 44 14.43 -1.85 1.79
C ASP A 44 13.09 -2.34 1.18
N ALA A 45 12.39 -3.20 1.92
CA ALA A 45 11.05 -3.69 1.60
C ALA A 45 9.93 -2.61 1.71
N SER A 46 10.31 -1.35 1.93
CA SER A 46 9.42 -0.19 2.12
C SER A 46 8.94 0.44 0.81
N SER A 47 9.66 0.24 -0.31
CA SER A 47 9.39 0.92 -1.59
C SER A 47 8.47 0.15 -2.55
N GLU A 48 8.43 -1.19 -2.47
CA GLU A 48 7.58 -2.02 -3.36
C GLU A 48 6.09 -1.95 -2.97
N SER A 49 5.80 -2.10 -1.67
CA SER A 49 4.43 -2.16 -1.11
C SER A 49 3.51 -0.98 -1.50
N GLY A 50 4.06 0.23 -1.66
CA GLY A 50 3.29 1.41 -2.05
C GLY A 50 2.94 1.46 -3.54
N THR A 51 3.82 0.95 -4.41
CA THR A 51 3.61 0.95 -5.86
C THR A 51 2.49 0.00 -6.25
N ASP A 52 2.49 -1.19 -5.65
CA ASP A 52 1.53 -2.26 -5.90
C ASP A 52 0.10 -1.85 -5.50
N ALA A 53 -0.07 -1.28 -4.31
CA ALA A 53 -1.39 -0.83 -3.83
C ALA A 53 -2.05 0.19 -4.77
N TYR A 54 -1.26 1.12 -5.32
CA TYR A 54 -1.73 2.04 -6.35
C TYR A 54 -1.99 1.34 -7.69
N GLN A 55 -1.32 0.24 -8.02
CA GLN A 55 -1.66 -0.53 -9.21
C GLN A 55 -2.98 -1.28 -9.05
N PHE A 56 -3.23 -1.91 -7.89
CA PHE A 56 -4.52 -2.51 -7.57
C PHE A 56 -5.67 -1.48 -7.65
N TYR A 57 -5.46 -0.23 -7.23
CA TYR A 57 -6.46 0.82 -7.39
C TYR A 57 -6.68 1.23 -8.85
N ASP A 58 -5.63 1.39 -9.65
CA ASP A 58 -5.76 1.65 -11.09
C ASP A 58 -6.55 0.54 -11.79
N ASP A 59 -6.20 -0.71 -11.49
CA ASP A 59 -6.87 -1.89 -12.01
C ASP A 59 -8.34 -1.95 -11.58
N ALA A 60 -8.67 -1.57 -10.34
CA ALA A 60 -10.05 -1.46 -9.88
C ALA A 60 -10.81 -0.42 -10.70
N LEU A 61 -10.25 0.77 -10.91
CA LEU A 61 -10.85 1.81 -11.73
C LEU A 61 -11.03 1.36 -13.18
N ARG A 62 -10.03 0.69 -13.77
CA ARG A 62 -10.12 0.14 -15.13
C ARG A 62 -11.17 -0.96 -15.27
N THR A 63 -11.37 -1.77 -14.23
CA THR A 63 -12.32 -2.91 -14.24
C THR A 63 -13.76 -2.45 -14.02
N TYR A 64 -13.99 -1.49 -13.11
CA TYR A 64 -15.33 -1.16 -12.62
C TYR A 64 -15.82 0.24 -12.97
N VAL A 65 -15.03 1.08 -13.66
CA VAL A 65 -15.48 2.38 -14.15
C VAL A 65 -15.69 2.30 -15.67
N ASP A 66 -16.86 2.72 -16.15
CA ASP A 66 -17.17 2.74 -17.59
C ASP A 66 -16.52 3.94 -18.33
N SER A 67 -16.73 4.04 -19.65
CA SER A 67 -16.22 5.17 -20.45
C SER A 67 -16.87 6.52 -20.13
N SER A 68 -18.03 6.50 -19.48
CA SER A 68 -18.79 7.69 -19.05
C SER A 68 -18.48 8.08 -17.61
N GLY A 69 -17.64 7.32 -16.90
CA GLY A 69 -17.18 7.55 -15.54
C GLY A 69 -18.15 7.06 -14.44
N TYR A 70 -19.10 6.19 -14.77
CA TYR A 70 -19.97 5.52 -13.80
C TYR A 70 -19.29 4.27 -13.24
N VAL A 71 -19.53 3.98 -11.95
CA VAL A 71 -18.96 2.83 -11.24
C VAL A 71 -19.97 1.67 -11.19
N ASP A 72 -19.57 0.50 -11.65
CA ASP A 72 -20.31 -0.76 -11.45
C ASP A 72 -20.15 -1.25 -10.00
N TYR A 73 -20.92 -0.66 -9.10
CA TYR A 73 -20.97 -1.04 -7.69
C TYR A 73 -21.48 -2.47 -7.45
N SER A 74 -22.16 -3.09 -8.42
CA SER A 74 -22.67 -4.46 -8.29
C SER A 74 -21.53 -5.48 -8.43
N ASN A 75 -20.74 -5.37 -9.50
CA ASN A 75 -19.61 -6.25 -9.73
C ASN A 75 -18.41 -5.93 -8.84
N LEU A 76 -18.22 -4.65 -8.48
CA LEU A 76 -17.20 -4.24 -7.49
C LEU A 76 -17.50 -4.81 -6.09
N ARG A 77 -18.78 -4.85 -5.66
CA ARG A 77 -19.16 -5.45 -4.37
C ARG A 77 -18.89 -6.96 -4.32
N GLN A 78 -19.07 -7.65 -5.45
CA GLN A 78 -18.77 -9.08 -5.56
C GLN A 78 -17.26 -9.37 -5.55
N ASN A 79 -16.44 -8.44 -6.05
CA ASN A 79 -15.00 -8.62 -6.24
C ASN A 79 -14.18 -7.45 -5.63
N PRO A 80 -14.30 -7.17 -4.31
CA PRO A 80 -13.79 -5.94 -3.72
C PRO A 80 -12.28 -5.95 -3.46
N LEU A 81 -11.59 -7.07 -3.72
CA LEU A 81 -10.19 -7.31 -3.35
C LEU A 81 -9.27 -6.16 -3.77
N LYS A 82 -9.30 -5.77 -5.06
CA LYS A 82 -8.46 -4.70 -5.61
C LYS A 82 -8.64 -3.36 -4.88
N LEU A 83 -9.89 -3.02 -4.53
CA LEU A 83 -10.19 -1.80 -3.77
C LEU A 83 -9.73 -1.94 -2.32
N ASN A 84 -10.04 -3.05 -1.65
CA ASN A 84 -9.68 -3.30 -0.26
C ASN A 84 -8.15 -3.25 -0.06
N THR A 85 -7.34 -3.83 -0.96
CA THR A 85 -5.88 -3.73 -0.92
C THR A 85 -5.40 -2.27 -0.87
N PHE A 86 -6.04 -1.37 -1.62
CA PHE A 86 -5.73 0.06 -1.56
C PHE A 86 -6.22 0.72 -0.28
N ILE A 87 -7.38 0.32 0.27
CA ILE A 87 -7.85 0.82 1.57
C ILE A 87 -6.91 0.40 2.70
N ASP A 88 -6.38 -0.83 2.68
CA ASP A 88 -5.41 -1.33 3.67
C ASP A 88 -4.06 -0.59 3.58
N PHE A 89 -3.66 -0.16 2.39
CA PHE A 89 -2.54 0.76 2.19
C PHE A 89 -2.84 2.14 2.79
N LEU A 90 -3.99 2.75 2.45
CA LEU A 90 -4.39 4.06 2.99
C LEU A 90 -4.44 4.07 4.53
N ALA A 91 -4.89 2.97 5.14
CA ALA A 91 -4.93 2.81 6.58
C ALA A 91 -3.54 2.92 7.25
N LYS A 92 -2.49 2.47 6.56
CA LYS A 92 -1.11 2.46 7.07
C LYS A 92 -0.33 3.71 6.66
N VAL A 93 -0.47 4.14 5.40
CA VAL A 93 0.41 5.11 4.75
C VAL A 93 -0.32 6.41 4.39
N SER A 94 0.21 7.57 4.79
CA SER A 94 -0.23 8.90 4.36
C SER A 94 0.95 9.90 4.24
N PRO A 95 0.73 11.07 3.60
CA PRO A 95 1.67 12.20 3.56
C PRO A 95 2.17 12.76 4.89
N GLU A 96 1.57 12.36 6.01
CA GLU A 96 1.89 12.85 7.35
C GLU A 96 2.74 11.86 8.17
N ASN A 97 2.75 10.57 7.83
CA ASN A 97 3.58 9.56 8.50
C ASN A 97 4.63 8.90 7.59
N TYR A 98 4.48 8.99 6.27
CA TYR A 98 5.49 8.60 5.27
C TYR A 98 5.70 9.75 4.24
N PRO A 99 6.17 10.93 4.67
CA PRO A 99 6.27 12.12 3.82
C PRO A 99 7.22 11.93 2.61
N GLU A 100 8.22 11.06 2.73
CA GLU A 100 9.18 10.69 1.68
C GLU A 100 8.54 10.00 0.47
N LEU A 101 7.43 9.27 0.66
CA LEU A 101 6.65 8.68 -0.43
C LEU A 101 5.83 9.72 -1.21
N PHE A 102 5.70 10.95 -0.69
CA PHE A 102 4.92 12.03 -1.30
C PHE A 102 5.74 13.33 -1.33
N PRO A 103 6.86 13.39 -2.08
CA PRO A 103 7.83 14.47 -1.97
C PRO A 103 7.26 15.84 -2.37
N THR A 104 6.35 15.90 -3.36
CA THR A 104 5.76 17.17 -3.81
C THR A 104 4.37 17.42 -3.22
N GLN A 105 3.96 18.69 -3.18
CA GLN A 105 2.60 19.07 -2.80
C GLN A 105 1.54 18.47 -3.74
N ASN A 106 1.89 18.18 -4.99
CA ASN A 106 1.00 17.52 -5.94
C ASN A 106 0.84 16.02 -5.62
N ASP A 107 1.90 15.31 -5.22
CA ASP A 107 1.80 13.90 -4.79
C ASP A 107 0.88 13.77 -3.57
N LYS A 108 1.05 14.65 -2.59
CA LYS A 108 0.17 14.75 -1.42
C LYS A 108 -1.29 15.05 -1.83
N LYS A 109 -1.50 15.88 -2.84
CA LYS A 109 -2.84 16.20 -3.38
C LYS A 109 -3.47 15.00 -4.10
N ALA A 110 -2.71 14.29 -4.94
CA ALA A 110 -3.14 13.05 -5.59
C ALA A 110 -3.52 11.99 -4.56
N TYR A 111 -2.69 11.76 -3.55
CA TYR A 111 -3.01 10.86 -2.43
C TYR A 111 -4.38 11.18 -1.84
N TRP A 112 -4.64 12.43 -1.47
CA TRP A 112 -5.89 12.80 -0.79
C TRP A 112 -7.13 12.71 -1.70
N ILE A 113 -6.99 12.97 -3.01
CA ILE A 113 -8.08 12.77 -3.98
C ILE A 113 -8.36 11.27 -4.21
N ASN A 114 -7.31 10.47 -4.43
CA ASN A 114 -7.44 9.02 -4.60
C ASN A 114 -8.04 8.37 -3.32
N ALA A 115 -7.61 8.79 -2.14
CA ALA A 115 -8.15 8.35 -0.86
C ALA A 115 -9.64 8.68 -0.73
N TYR A 116 -10.05 9.92 -1.04
CA TYR A 116 -11.47 10.28 -1.02
C TYR A 116 -12.32 9.39 -1.94
N ASN A 117 -11.90 9.23 -3.20
CA ASN A 117 -12.64 8.46 -4.19
C ASN A 117 -12.72 6.97 -3.82
N ALA A 118 -11.62 6.37 -3.38
CA ALA A 118 -11.60 4.97 -2.94
C ALA A 118 -12.46 4.73 -1.69
N LEU A 119 -12.40 5.62 -0.70
CA LEU A 119 -13.21 5.52 0.53
C LEU A 119 -14.70 5.79 0.26
N MET A 120 -15.02 6.59 -0.76
CA MET A 120 -16.39 6.74 -1.26
C MET A 120 -16.88 5.44 -1.90
N MET A 121 -16.11 4.86 -2.82
CA MET A 121 -16.44 3.56 -3.43
C MET A 121 -16.65 2.47 -2.37
N LYS A 122 -15.76 2.43 -1.36
CA LYS A 122 -15.86 1.52 -0.21
C LYS A 122 -17.15 1.73 0.58
N SER A 123 -17.50 2.99 0.87
CA SER A 123 -18.75 3.36 1.54
C SER A 123 -19.99 2.83 0.82
N VAL A 124 -20.03 2.90 -0.51
CA VAL A 124 -21.19 2.44 -1.32
C VAL A 124 -21.29 0.92 -1.37
N ILE A 125 -20.17 0.20 -1.54
CA ILE A 125 -20.23 -1.28 -1.59
C ILE A 125 -20.57 -1.88 -0.22
N ASP A 126 -20.09 -1.30 0.88
CA ASP A 126 -20.36 -1.78 2.23
C ASP A 126 -21.79 -1.46 2.72
N ASN A 127 -22.50 -0.55 2.06
CA ASN A 127 -23.84 -0.09 2.46
C ASN A 127 -24.88 -0.24 1.32
N PRO A 128 -25.24 -1.47 0.91
CA PRO A 128 -26.12 -1.73 -0.24
C PRO A 128 -27.52 -1.12 -0.14
N GLY A 129 -28.04 -0.86 1.06
CA GLY A 129 -29.36 -0.26 1.26
C GLY A 129 -29.44 1.24 0.98
N ILE A 130 -28.33 1.89 0.60
CA ILE A 130 -28.29 3.33 0.35
C ILE A 130 -28.59 3.61 -1.13
N THR A 131 -29.82 4.08 -1.38
CA THR A 131 -30.35 4.39 -2.71
C THR A 131 -29.92 5.75 -3.24
N SER A 132 -29.42 6.66 -2.39
CA SER A 132 -28.89 7.95 -2.81
C SER A 132 -27.90 8.56 -1.82
N VAL A 133 -26.74 8.97 -2.30
CA VAL A 133 -25.77 9.80 -1.55
C VAL A 133 -26.24 11.26 -1.40
N ASN A 134 -27.27 11.70 -2.15
CA ASN A 134 -27.90 13.02 -1.95
C ASN A 134 -28.85 13.05 -0.74
N GLN A 135 -29.54 11.95 -0.41
CA GLN A 135 -30.31 11.81 0.86
C GLN A 135 -29.41 11.89 2.12
N ILE A 136 -28.10 11.95 1.90
CA ILE A 136 -27.02 11.84 2.87
C ILE A 136 -26.22 13.15 2.97
N SER A 137 -26.46 14.12 2.09
CA SER A 137 -25.66 15.36 1.98
C SER A 137 -25.98 16.41 3.06
N TRP A 138 -27.13 16.33 3.74
CA TRP A 138 -27.49 17.24 4.83
C TRP A 138 -27.32 16.62 6.22
N GLY A 139 -26.18 16.92 6.87
CA GLY A 139 -25.99 16.86 8.33
C GLY A 139 -25.91 15.49 9.03
N LYS A 140 -26.37 14.37 8.43
CA LYS A 140 -26.40 13.03 9.08
C LYS A 140 -25.89 11.86 8.22
N GLY A 141 -25.20 12.14 7.12
CA GLY A 141 -24.79 11.13 6.14
C GLY A 141 -23.51 10.33 6.41
N ILE A 142 -23.26 9.34 5.53
CA ILE A 142 -21.98 8.62 5.32
C ILE A 142 -20.77 9.51 5.58
N PHE A 143 -20.74 10.70 4.97
CA PHE A 143 -19.59 11.62 4.98
C PHE A 143 -19.05 11.96 6.37
N TRP A 144 -19.92 11.88 7.38
CA TRP A 144 -19.63 12.16 8.79
C TRP A 144 -19.68 10.91 9.68
N ARG A 145 -20.50 9.92 9.30
CA ARG A 145 -20.75 8.72 10.11
C ARG A 145 -19.74 7.60 9.87
N ILE A 146 -19.27 7.42 8.63
CA ILE A 146 -18.29 6.37 8.34
C ILE A 146 -16.89 6.91 8.66
N LYS A 147 -16.26 6.23 9.62
CA LYS A 147 -14.91 6.45 10.09
C LYS A 147 -14.01 5.40 9.44
N PHE A 148 -12.96 5.86 8.80
CA PHE A 148 -11.90 5.03 8.22
C PHE A 148 -10.60 5.28 8.96
N ILE A 149 -9.69 4.31 8.99
CA ILE A 149 -8.31 4.57 9.36
C ILE A 149 -7.59 5.06 8.11
N VAL A 150 -6.85 6.17 8.22
CA VAL A 150 -6.00 6.73 7.16
C VAL A 150 -4.70 7.25 7.81
N GLY A 151 -3.54 6.76 7.39
CA GLY A 151 -2.24 7.10 8.00
C GLY A 151 -2.21 6.83 9.53
N GLY A 152 -2.78 5.70 9.96
CA GLY A 152 -2.91 5.33 11.37
C GLY A 152 -3.90 6.17 12.19
N LYS A 153 -4.68 7.06 11.57
CA LYS A 153 -5.59 7.98 12.28
C LYS A 153 -7.02 7.85 11.78
N GLU A 154 -7.98 8.01 12.69
CA GLU A 154 -9.40 8.04 12.31
C GLU A 154 -9.71 9.26 11.43
N CYS A 155 -10.36 9.02 10.30
CA CYS A 155 -10.68 10.03 9.29
C CYS A 155 -12.08 9.79 8.71
N THR A 156 -12.74 10.87 8.29
CA THR A 156 -14.04 10.84 7.61
C THR A 156 -13.90 11.47 6.22
N LEU A 157 -14.78 11.10 5.30
CA LEU A 157 -14.80 11.72 3.96
C LEU A 157 -14.95 13.25 4.04
N HIS A 158 -15.77 13.75 4.97
CA HIS A 158 -15.86 15.20 5.22
C HIS A 158 -14.52 15.80 5.66
N ARG A 159 -13.77 15.14 6.54
CA ARG A 159 -12.43 15.61 6.98
C ARG A 159 -11.46 15.67 5.80
N ILE A 160 -11.48 14.68 4.90
CA ILE A 160 -10.62 14.69 3.70
C ILE A 160 -11.01 15.85 2.78
N GLU A 161 -12.29 16.01 2.44
CA GLU A 161 -12.74 17.07 1.54
C GLU A 161 -12.54 18.48 2.13
N ASN A 162 -13.17 18.75 3.28
CA ASN A 162 -13.31 20.09 3.83
C ASN A 162 -12.21 20.44 4.83
N GLY A 163 -11.63 19.45 5.50
CA GLY A 163 -10.49 19.64 6.41
C GLY A 163 -9.15 19.71 5.69
N ILE A 164 -8.94 18.86 4.67
CA ILE A 164 -7.65 18.71 3.98
C ILE A 164 -7.71 19.33 2.59
N LEU A 165 -8.47 18.77 1.66
CA LEU A 165 -8.42 19.13 0.24
C LEU A 165 -8.77 20.61 -0.03
N ARG A 166 -9.96 21.06 0.38
CA ARG A 166 -10.44 22.44 0.13
C ARG A 166 -9.62 23.49 0.88
N LYS A 167 -9.27 23.24 2.15
CA LYS A 167 -8.52 24.21 2.99
C LYS A 167 -7.05 24.33 2.61
N LYS A 168 -6.36 23.20 2.38
CA LYS A 168 -4.90 23.16 2.18
C LYS A 168 -4.48 23.56 0.76
N TYR A 169 -5.26 23.19 -0.26
CA TYR A 169 -4.85 23.35 -1.66
C TYR A 169 -5.57 24.48 -2.41
N LYS A 170 -6.77 24.89 -1.97
CA LYS A 170 -7.55 25.99 -2.58
C LYS A 170 -7.74 25.88 -4.12
N ASP A 171 -7.65 24.67 -4.66
CA ASP A 171 -7.65 24.38 -6.09
C ASP A 171 -9.08 24.01 -6.52
N PRO A 172 -9.81 24.83 -7.31
CA PRO A 172 -11.21 24.58 -7.64
C PRO A 172 -11.41 23.30 -8.45
N ARG A 173 -10.36 22.81 -9.15
CA ARG A 173 -10.39 21.56 -9.90
C ARG A 173 -10.61 20.34 -9.01
N ILE A 174 -10.31 20.44 -7.72
CA ILE A 174 -10.57 19.38 -6.73
C ILE A 174 -12.05 18.98 -6.74
N HIS A 175 -12.98 19.92 -6.88
CA HIS A 175 -14.42 19.62 -6.86
C HIS A 175 -14.86 18.73 -8.04
N PHE A 176 -14.12 18.77 -9.16
CA PHE A 176 -14.34 17.91 -10.32
C PHE A 176 -13.53 16.60 -10.26
N ALA A 177 -12.46 16.57 -9.46
CA ALA A 177 -11.60 15.40 -9.28
C ALA A 177 -12.07 14.44 -8.18
N ILE A 178 -12.94 14.91 -7.28
CA ILE A 178 -13.61 14.08 -6.27
C ILE A 178 -15.02 13.69 -6.74
N ASN A 179 -15.35 12.40 -6.64
CA ASN A 179 -16.67 11.89 -6.98
C ASN A 179 -17.42 11.52 -5.69
N CYS A 180 -18.54 12.20 -5.41
CA CYS A 180 -19.36 11.94 -4.23
C CYS A 180 -20.39 10.79 -4.42
N ALA A 181 -20.21 9.97 -5.45
CA ALA A 181 -21.03 8.83 -5.90
C ALA A 181 -22.49 9.13 -6.27
N SER A 182 -22.85 10.41 -6.42
CA SER A 182 -24.20 10.84 -6.79
C SER A 182 -24.34 10.99 -8.31
N SER A 183 -25.55 10.77 -8.84
CA SER A 183 -25.86 10.99 -10.26
C SER A 183 -25.69 12.44 -10.72
N SER A 184 -25.62 13.40 -9.79
CA SER A 184 -25.34 14.81 -10.04
C SER A 184 -23.87 15.21 -9.83
N CYS A 185 -22.96 14.26 -9.59
CA CYS A 185 -21.54 14.54 -9.35
C CYS A 185 -20.68 14.31 -10.60
N SER A 186 -19.47 14.87 -10.58
CA SER A 186 -18.50 14.70 -11.66
C SER A 186 -18.15 13.21 -11.84
N PRO A 187 -18.13 12.68 -13.08
CA PRO A 187 -17.81 11.28 -13.31
C PRO A 187 -16.40 10.93 -12.85
N LEU A 188 -16.19 9.66 -12.45
CA LEU A 188 -14.86 9.22 -12.02
C LEU A 188 -13.99 8.94 -13.26
N SER A 189 -12.75 9.44 -13.27
CA SER A 189 -11.81 9.10 -14.35
C SER A 189 -11.44 7.63 -14.31
N LYS A 190 -11.22 7.02 -15.49
CA LYS A 190 -10.45 5.77 -15.57
C LYS A 190 -9.00 6.05 -15.14
N GLY A 191 -8.49 5.19 -14.27
CA GLY A 191 -7.12 5.23 -13.75
C GLY A 191 -6.89 6.20 -12.58
N LYS A 192 -5.82 5.93 -11.82
CA LYS A 192 -5.44 6.71 -10.63
C LYS A 192 -4.95 8.11 -11.00
N LEU A 193 -5.19 9.08 -10.12
CA LEU A 193 -4.50 10.36 -10.21
C LEU A 193 -3.03 10.19 -9.80
N SER A 194 -2.12 10.54 -10.70
CA SER A 194 -0.69 10.69 -10.43
C SER A 194 -0.22 12.01 -11.04
N PHE A 195 0.56 12.77 -10.29
CA PHE A 195 1.22 14.00 -10.79
C PHE A 195 2.72 13.81 -10.99
N ARG A 196 3.22 12.57 -10.89
CA ARG A 196 4.59 12.25 -11.28
C ARG A 196 4.69 12.50 -12.78
N VAL A 197 5.51 13.47 -13.17
CA VAL A 197 5.85 13.66 -14.58
C VAL A 197 6.48 12.37 -15.06
N ILE A 198 5.80 11.71 -16.01
CA ILE A 198 6.39 10.65 -16.80
C ILE A 198 7.46 11.29 -17.70
N ASN A 199 8.71 11.15 -17.28
CA ASN A 199 9.89 11.34 -18.12
C ASN A 199 10.12 10.06 -18.92
#